data_AF-W4Q186-F1
#
_entry.id   AF-W4Q186-F1
#
_cell.length_a   1.000
_cell.length_b   1.000
_cell.length_c   1.000
_cell.angle_alpha   90.00
_cell.angle_beta   90.00
_cell.angle_gamma   90.00
#
_symmetry.space_group_name_H-M   'P 1'
#
loop_
_entity.id
_entity.type
_entity.pdbx_description
1 polymer ?
#
loop_
_entity_poly.entity_id
_entity_poly.type
_entity_poly.pdbx_seq_one_letter_code
_entity_poly.pdbx_strand_id
1 'polypeptide(L)' 'MGIELLTEEQYRGLQQLGHFDRKTSSWVQTPEHIRKLGGAIFCDRRYDTVFMYHNGADSYYGARGFRGSLRV' A
#
# COMPACT_ATOMS: atom_id res chain seq x y z
N MET A 1 8.34 9.10 -15.35
CA MET A 1 7.16 8.25 -15.58
C MET A 1 6.27 8.36 -14.34
N GLY A 2 5.10 9.01 -14.46
CA GLY A 2 4.26 9.46 -13.35
C GLY A 2 3.45 8.34 -12.69
N ILE A 3 4.14 7.39 -12.06
CA ILE A 3 3.50 6.34 -11.26
C ILE A 3 3.18 6.92 -9.88
N GLU A 4 1.91 6.90 -9.50
CA GLU A 4 1.45 7.33 -8.18
C GLU A 4 1.13 6.11 -7.30
N LEU A 5 1.46 6.17 -6.02
CA LEU A 5 1.02 5.13 -5.07
C LEU A 5 -0.51 5.11 -4.98
N LEU A 6 -1.10 3.91 -4.90
CA LEU A 6 -2.53 3.80 -4.68
C LEU A 6 -2.94 4.41 -3.34
N THR A 7 -4.07 5.12 -3.30
CA THR A 7 -4.76 5.42 -2.03
C THR A 7 -5.30 4.13 -1.41
N GLU A 8 -5.70 4.17 -0.13
CA GLU A 8 -6.39 3.04 0.50
C GLU A 8 -7.67 2.67 -0.27
N GLU A 9 -8.44 3.65 -0.70
CA GLU A 9 -9.68 3.46 -1.46
C GLU A 9 -9.40 2.76 -2.79
N GLN A 10 -8.39 3.20 -3.53
CA GLN A 10 -7.98 2.56 -4.79
C GLN A 10 -7.47 1.14 -4.54
N TYR A 11 -6.74 0.91 -3.45
CA TYR A 11 -6.32 -0.43 -3.06
C TYR A 11 -7.53 -1.34 -2.76
N ARG A 12 -8.57 -0.83 -2.08
CA ARG A 12 -9.83 -1.57 -1.86
C ARG A 12 -10.56 -1.84 -3.18
N GLY A 13 -10.56 -0.88 -4.09
CA GLY A 13 -11.09 -1.05 -5.45
C GLY A 13 -10.35 -2.15 -6.24
N LEU A 14 -9.02 -2.19 -6.15
CA LEU A 14 -8.19 -3.24 -6.76
C LEU A 14 -8.62 -4.64 -6.29
N GLN A 15 -9.01 -4.80 -5.02
CA GLN A 15 -9.45 -6.09 -4.48
C GLN A 15 -10.80 -6.57 -5.03
N GLN A 16 -11.57 -5.71 -5.70
CA GLN A 16 -12.79 -6.13 -6.43
C GLN A 16 -12.46 -6.81 -7.76
N LEU A 17 -11.26 -6.56 -8.30
CA LEU A 17 -10.79 -7.18 -9.54
C LEU A 17 -10.11 -8.54 -9.31
N GLY A 18 -9.82 -8.88 -8.05
CA GLY A 18 -9.18 -10.15 -7.68
C GLY A 18 -8.61 -10.13 -6.26
N HIS A 19 -8.08 -11.28 -5.82
CA HIS A 19 -7.47 -11.42 -4.50
C HIS A 19 -5.96 -11.16 -4.57
N PHE A 20 -5.57 -9.89 -4.39
CA PHE A 20 -4.16 -9.48 -4.42
C PHE A 20 -3.57 -9.42 -3.00
N ASP A 21 -2.24 -9.53 -2.88
CA ASP A 21 -1.50 -9.28 -1.63
C ASP A 21 -1.97 -10.17 -0.46
N ARG A 22 -2.13 -11.47 -0.76
CA ARG A 22 -2.60 -12.50 0.19
C ARG A 22 -1.53 -13.01 1.17
N LYS A 23 -0.26 -12.78 0.87
CA LYS A 23 0.90 -13.26 1.65
C LYS A 23 1.86 -12.14 2.03
N THR A 24 1.79 -11.02 1.34
CA THR A 24 2.64 -9.85 1.47
C THR A 24 1.77 -8.61 1.65
N SER A 25 2.31 -7.60 2.33
CA SER A 25 1.71 -6.27 2.39
C SER A 25 2.34 -5.36 1.33
N SER A 26 1.52 -4.44 0.83
CA SER A 26 1.91 -3.44 -0.16
C SER A 26 1.91 -2.05 0.46
N TRP A 27 2.93 -1.26 0.14
CA TRP A 27 2.92 0.17 0.44
C TRP A 27 1.78 0.85 -0.35
N VAL A 28 0.96 1.63 0.37
CA VAL A 28 -0.04 2.55 -0.19
C VAL A 28 0.24 4.00 0.20
N GLN A 29 -0.36 4.96 -0.49
CA GLN A 29 -0.11 6.38 -0.32
C GLN A 29 -0.16 6.77 1.17
N THR A 30 0.97 7.28 1.66
CA THR A 30 1.12 7.72 3.05
C THR A 30 0.97 9.24 3.09
N PRO A 31 0.12 9.79 3.98
CA PRO A 31 0.03 11.22 4.18
C PRO A 31 1.39 11.86 4.49
N GLU A 32 1.64 13.04 3.92
CA GLU A 32 2.94 13.70 3.99
C GLU A 32 3.40 13.95 5.44
N HIS A 33 2.47 14.32 6.34
CA HIS A 33 2.77 14.56 7.75
C HIS A 33 3.24 13.28 8.48
N ILE A 34 2.73 12.10 8.13
CA ILE A 34 3.21 10.81 8.67
C ILE A 34 4.57 10.47 8.07
N ARG A 35 4.73 10.68 6.76
CA ARG A 35 5.99 10.37 6.06
C ARG A 35 7.16 11.21 6.56
N LYS A 36 6.92 12.49 6.88
CA LYS A 36 7.90 13.41 7.49
C LYS A 36 8.40 12.93 8.86
N LEU A 37 7.57 12.18 9.58
CA LEU A 37 7.93 11.56 10.86
C LEU A 37 8.54 10.15 10.69
N GLY A 38 8.80 9.72 9.45
CA GLY A 38 9.37 8.40 9.14
C GLY A 38 8.34 7.27 9.06
N GLY A 39 7.04 7.55 9.19
CA GLY A 39 5.98 6.55 9.09
C GLY A 39 5.59 6.21 7.65
N ALA A 40 4.93 5.07 7.49
CA ALA A 40 4.36 4.58 6.24
C ALA A 40 3.08 3.75 6.50
N ILE A 41 2.16 3.77 5.52
CA ILE A 41 0.91 3.00 5.54
C ILE A 41 0.99 1.85 4.55
N PHE A 42 0.46 0.70 4.97
CA PHE A 42 0.47 -0.53 4.18
C PHE A 42 -0.89 -1.21 4.21
N CYS A 43 -1.21 -1.94 3.15
CA CYS A 43 -2.40 -2.79 3.09
C CYS A 43 -2.06 -4.22 2.67
N ASP A 44 -2.85 -5.18 3.15
CA ASP A 44 -2.88 -6.56 2.63
C ASP A 44 -4.33 -7.09 2.60
N ARG A 45 -4.56 -8.26 1.96
CA ARG A 45 -5.87 -8.93 2.02
C ARG A 45 -5.73 -10.33 2.60
N ARG A 46 -6.31 -10.54 3.79
CA ARG A 46 -6.34 -11.84 4.47
C ARG A 46 -7.74 -12.10 4.98
N TYR A 47 -8.14 -13.36 5.01
CA TYR A 47 -9.49 -13.75 5.50
C TYR A 47 -10.60 -12.93 4.83
N ASP A 48 -10.47 -12.74 3.52
CA ASP A 48 -11.35 -11.92 2.68
C ASP A 48 -11.55 -10.46 3.13
N THR A 49 -10.63 -9.96 3.96
CA THR A 49 -10.69 -8.62 4.56
C THR A 49 -9.45 -7.84 4.19
N VAL A 50 -9.62 -6.57 3.83
CA VAL A 50 -8.50 -5.64 3.65
C VAL A 50 -8.11 -5.07 5.00
N PHE A 51 -6.88 -5.33 5.39
CA PHE A 51 -6.29 -4.76 6.60
C PHE A 51 -5.34 -3.61 6.23
N MET A 52 -5.34 -2.57 7.08
CA MET A 52 -4.43 -1.45 6.98
C MET A 52 -3.53 -1.42 8.22
N TYR A 53 -2.25 -1.17 7.99
CA TYR A 53 -1.21 -1.17 9.01
C TYR A 53 -0.32 0.06 8.89
N HIS A 54 0.45 0.33 9.93
CA HIS A 54 1.48 1.35 9.94
C HIS A 54 2.82 0.72 10.35
N ASN A 55 3.92 1.27 9.83
CA ASN A 55 5.27 0.97 10.27
C ASN A 55 6.20 2.14 9.94
N GLY A 56 7.47 2.05 10.33
CA GLY A 56 8.51 2.88 9.75
C GLY A 56 8.61 2.65 8.23
N ALA A 57 8.94 3.70 7.49
CA ALA A 57 9.23 3.57 6.07
C ALA A 57 10.51 2.73 5.85
N ASP A 58 11.51 2.92 6.71
CA ASP A 58 12.83 2.31 6.61
C ASP A 58 12.80 0.80 6.85
N SER A 59 11.90 0.32 7.70
CA SER A 59 11.71 -1.11 7.97
C SER A 59 11.14 -1.89 6.77
N TYR A 60 10.77 -1.23 5.68
CA TYR A 60 10.11 -1.85 4.52
C TYR A 60 10.81 -1.64 3.17
N TYR A 61 11.69 -0.64 3.01
CA TYR A 61 12.44 -0.43 1.76
C TYR A 61 13.31 -1.62 1.34
N GLY A 62 13.66 -2.52 2.26
CA GLY A 62 14.50 -3.70 1.97
C GLY A 62 13.77 -4.96 1.52
N ALA A 63 12.44 -5.06 1.64
CA ALA A 63 11.79 -6.38 1.58
C ALA A 63 10.39 -6.47 0.94
N ARG A 64 9.69 -5.35 0.66
CA ARG A 64 8.29 -5.41 0.17
C ARG A 64 7.99 -4.42 -0.96
N GLY A 65 7.01 -4.76 -1.79
CA GLY A 65 6.59 -3.97 -2.96
C GLY A 65 5.57 -2.88 -2.65
N PHE A 66 5.23 -2.11 -3.69
CA PHE A 66 4.17 -1.10 -3.66
C PHE A 66 3.16 -1.35 -4.77
N ARG A 67 1.94 -0.80 -4.61
CA ARG A 67 0.96 -0.74 -5.69
C ARG A 67 0.93 0.66 -6.25
N GLY A 68 1.18 0.78 -7.54
CA GLY A 68 1.19 2.05 -8.27
C GLY A 68 0.12 2.09 -9.35
N SER A 69 -0.46 3.26 -9.55
CA SER A 69 -1.30 3.59 -10.69
C SER A 69 -0.46 4.34 -11.73
N LEU A 70 -0.57 3.91 -12.99
CA LEU A 70 -0.02 4.62 -14.13
C LEU A 70 -1.20 4.99 -15.03
N ARG A 71 -1.34 6.29 -15.31
CA ARG A 71 -2.28 6.77 -16.33
C ARG A 71 -1.55 6.81 -17.67
N VAL A 72 -2.14 6.19 -18.68
CA VAL A 72 -1.62 6.11 -20.06
C VAL A 72 -2.56 6.81 -21.01
#